data_AF-A0A2H0NDU2-F1
#
_entry.id   AF-A0A2H0NDU2-F1
#
_cell.length_a   1.000
_cell.length_b   1.000
_cell.length_c   1.000
_cell.angle_alpha   90.00
_cell.angle_beta   90.00
_cell.angle_gamma   90.00
#
_symmetry.space_group_name_H-M   'P 1'
#
loop_
_entity.id
_entity.type
_entity.pdbx_description
1 polymer ?
#
loop_
_entity_poly.entity_id
_entity_poly.type
_entity_poly.pdbx_seq_one_letter_code
_entity_poly.pdbx_strand_id
1 'polypeptide(L)'
;MEHDEVLERAMKLGKEKHPEAPQHHHASFANSVATLVTGWSGGYGGPSMREHWAGRVAESKGADGSFSFEDAVTAVDEVCYGPINIDHARMLEDEHCFDDAPGDVEEAQRLLAMNQ
;
A
#
# COMPACT_ATOMS: atom_id res chain seq x y z
N MET A 1 -2.32 -20.18 1.19
CA MET A 1 -3.51 -19.43 1.62
C MET A 1 -4.14 -18.92 0.35
N GLU A 2 -5.46 -18.97 0.26
CA GLU A 2 -6.15 -18.37 -0.88
C GLU A 2 -6.09 -16.84 -0.79
N HIS A 3 -6.07 -16.16 -1.92
CA HIS A 3 -5.91 -14.70 -1.99
C HIS A 3 -6.93 -13.95 -1.11
N ASP A 4 -8.20 -14.36 -1.16
CA ASP A 4 -9.27 -13.71 -0.41
C ASP A 4 -9.09 -13.88 1.11
N GLU A 5 -8.57 -15.03 1.56
CA GLU A 5 -8.26 -15.26 2.97
C GLU A 5 -7.15 -14.31 3.46
N VAL A 6 -6.13 -14.07 2.62
CA VAL A 6 -5.05 -13.14 2.93
C VAL A 6 -5.56 -11.71 2.99
N LEU A 7 -6.36 -11.30 2.00
CA LEU A 7 -6.99 -9.97 1.95
C LEU A 7 -7.82 -9.69 3.19
N GLU A 8 -8.73 -10.58 3.56
CA GLU A 8 -9.60 -10.40 4.73
C GLU A 8 -8.79 -10.32 6.02
N ARG A 9 -7.78 -11.20 6.16
CA ARG A 9 -6.89 -11.19 7.33
C ARG A 9 -6.10 -9.89 7.42
N ALA A 10 -5.54 -9.40 6.31
CA ALA A 10 -4.77 -8.16 6.28
C ALA A 10 -5.66 -6.92 6.52
N MET A 11 -6.86 -6.88 5.94
CA MET A 11 -7.84 -5.81 6.17
C MET A 11 -8.22 -5.72 7.65
N LYS A 12 -8.51 -6.87 8.28
CA LYS A 12 -8.83 -6.91 9.71
C LYS A 12 -7.66 -6.44 10.56
N LEU A 13 -6.45 -6.95 10.29
CA LEU A 13 -5.24 -6.55 11.03
C LEU A 13 -4.94 -5.06 10.90
N GLY A 14 -5.06 -4.51 9.70
CA GLY A 14 -4.86 -3.09 9.43
C GLY A 14 -5.80 -2.19 10.24
N LYS A 15 -7.09 -2.55 10.28
CA LYS A 15 -8.11 -1.86 11.09
C LYS A 15 -7.87 -1.98 12.59
N GLU A 16 -7.38 -3.13 13.05
CA GLU A 16 -7.06 -3.34 14.47
C GLU A 16 -5.82 -2.55 14.91
N LYS A 17 -4.77 -2.48 14.08
CA LYS A 17 -3.52 -1.77 14.39
C LYS A 17 -3.61 -0.26 14.20
N HIS A 18 -4.36 0.19 13.19
CA HIS A 18 -4.43 1.60 12.77
C HIS A 18 -5.89 2.10 12.68
N PRO A 19 -6.66 2.04 13.78
CA PRO A 19 -8.12 2.21 13.74
C PRO A 19 -8.61 3.59 13.27
N GLU A 20 -7.76 4.61 13.31
CA GLU A 20 -8.08 5.98 12.88
C GLU A 20 -7.70 6.26 11.42
N ALA A 21 -7.02 5.31 10.75
CA ALA A 21 -6.64 5.49 9.36
C ALA A 21 -7.87 5.44 8.43
N PRO A 22 -7.87 6.19 7.32
CA PRO A 22 -8.94 6.14 6.34
C PRO A 22 -9.02 4.76 5.67
N GLN A 23 -10.22 4.42 5.18
CA GLN A 23 -10.48 3.14 4.51
C GLN A 23 -9.54 2.84 3.33
N HIS A 24 -9.08 3.87 2.61
CA HIS A 24 -8.13 3.73 1.50
C HIS A 24 -6.78 3.16 1.96
N HIS A 25 -6.28 3.52 3.16
CA HIS A 25 -5.02 2.99 3.69
C HIS A 25 -5.16 1.51 4.08
N HIS A 26 -6.33 1.14 4.62
CA HIS A 26 -6.63 -0.27 4.89
C HIS A 26 -6.73 -1.10 3.61
N ALA A 27 -7.32 -0.53 2.55
CA ALA A 27 -7.38 -1.16 1.25
C ALA A 27 -5.98 -1.35 0.65
N SER A 28 -5.17 -0.28 0.59
CA SER A 28 -3.80 -0.34 0.06
C SER A 28 -2.93 -1.35 0.82
N PHE A 29 -3.05 -1.39 2.15
CA PHE A 29 -2.35 -2.36 2.99
C PHE A 29 -2.79 -3.80 2.69
N ALA A 30 -4.09 -4.05 2.64
CA ALA A 30 -4.61 -5.40 2.39
C ALA A 30 -4.19 -5.93 1.02
N ASN A 31 -4.38 -5.12 -0.03
CA ASN A 31 -4.01 -5.48 -1.40
C ASN A 31 -2.50 -5.72 -1.53
N SER A 32 -1.69 -4.87 -0.90
CA SER A 32 -0.22 -5.03 -0.89
C SER A 32 0.20 -6.33 -0.23
N VAL A 33 -0.34 -6.64 0.95
CA VAL A 33 -0.05 -7.90 1.66
C VAL A 33 -0.50 -9.11 0.83
N ALA A 34 -1.69 -9.08 0.25
CA ALA A 34 -2.21 -10.17 -0.57
C ALA A 34 -1.33 -10.41 -1.81
N THR A 35 -0.93 -9.35 -2.49
CA THR A 35 -0.04 -9.42 -3.66
C THR A 35 1.31 -10.03 -3.28
N LEU A 36 1.93 -9.61 -2.17
CA LEU A 36 3.24 -10.11 -1.76
C LEU A 36 3.23 -11.58 -1.33
N VAL A 37 2.12 -12.03 -0.72
CA VAL A 37 1.98 -13.40 -0.21
C VAL A 37 1.56 -14.39 -1.29
N THR A 38 0.77 -13.94 -2.27
CA THR A 38 0.11 -14.83 -3.25
C THR A 38 0.61 -14.64 -4.68
N GLY A 39 1.28 -13.53 -4.96
CA GLY A 39 1.66 -13.12 -6.31
C GLY A 39 0.50 -12.62 -7.18
N TRP A 40 -0.72 -12.57 -6.63
CA TRP A 40 -1.91 -12.10 -7.35
C TRP A 40 -2.33 -10.72 -6.87
N SER A 41 -2.47 -9.78 -7.80
CA SER A 41 -2.89 -8.41 -7.52
C SER A 41 -4.40 -8.24 -7.62
N GLY A 42 -4.93 -7.32 -6.80
CA GLY A 42 -6.36 -7.01 -6.72
C GLY A 42 -6.86 -7.03 -5.27
N GLY A 43 -8.15 -6.74 -5.09
CA GLY A 43 -8.79 -6.77 -3.79
C GLY A 43 -9.75 -5.62 -3.59
N TYR A 44 -9.52 -4.83 -2.55
CA TYR A 44 -10.35 -3.71 -2.19
C TYR A 44 -9.95 -2.48 -3.00
N GLY A 45 -10.84 -2.04 -3.89
CA GLY A 45 -10.64 -0.79 -4.61
C GLY A 45 -9.68 -0.91 -5.79
N GLY A 46 -8.98 0.18 -6.09
CA GLY A 46 -8.05 0.29 -7.22
C GLY A 46 -6.61 0.62 -6.80
N PRO A 47 -5.68 0.72 -7.78
CA PRO A 47 -4.31 1.10 -7.52
C PRO A 47 -4.23 2.46 -6.82
N SER A 48 -3.47 2.49 -5.74
CA SER A 48 -3.15 3.68 -4.95
C SER A 48 -1.64 3.92 -4.95
N MET A 49 -1.22 5.15 -4.71
CA MET A 49 0.19 5.53 -4.61
C MET A 49 0.90 4.76 -3.50
N ARG A 50 0.17 4.47 -2.41
CA ARG A 50 0.66 3.67 -1.29
C ARG A 50 0.90 2.22 -1.68
N GLU A 51 -0.01 1.61 -2.45
CA GLU A 51 0.13 0.22 -2.91
C GLU A 51 1.32 0.06 -3.87
N HIS A 52 1.45 0.95 -4.86
CA HIS A 52 2.57 0.88 -5.80
C HIS A 52 3.92 1.11 -5.08
N TRP A 53 4.00 2.11 -4.20
CA TRP A 53 5.23 2.33 -3.45
C TRP A 53 5.54 1.20 -2.47
N ALA A 54 4.53 0.60 -1.84
CA ALA A 54 4.69 -0.59 -1.00
C ALA A 54 5.29 -1.76 -1.78
N GLY A 55 4.85 -1.97 -3.03
CA GLY A 55 5.46 -2.92 -3.95
C GLY A 55 6.94 -2.67 -4.18
N ARG A 56 7.33 -1.43 -4.54
CA ARG A 56 8.75 -1.06 -4.74
C ARG A 56 9.61 -1.26 -3.49
N VAL A 57 9.07 -0.90 -2.32
CA VAL A 57 9.77 -1.10 -1.03
C VAL A 57 9.94 -2.60 -0.74
N ALA A 58 8.92 -3.40 -0.98
CA ALA A 58 9.01 -4.85 -0.78
C ALA A 58 9.99 -5.51 -1.76
N GLU A 59 10.01 -5.12 -3.03
CA GLU A 59 11.00 -5.55 -4.02
C GLU A 59 12.43 -5.22 -3.55
N SER A 60 12.64 -4.01 -3.03
CA SER A 60 13.95 -3.60 -2.48
C SER A 60 14.41 -4.45 -1.28
N LYS A 61 13.45 -5.08 -0.58
CA LYS A 61 13.65 -6.01 0.54
C LYS A 61 13.75 -7.47 0.08
N GLY A 62 13.72 -7.74 -1.24
CA GLY A 62 13.88 -9.07 -1.81
C GLY A 62 12.57 -9.83 -2.02
N ALA A 63 11.42 -9.16 -2.11
CA ALA A 63 10.16 -9.82 -2.44
C ALA A 63 10.19 -10.44 -3.85
N ASP A 64 9.91 -11.74 -3.92
CA ASP A 64 9.86 -12.54 -5.15
C ASP A 64 8.51 -13.28 -5.32
N GLY A 65 7.49 -12.87 -4.55
CA GLY A 65 6.17 -13.53 -4.51
C GLY A 65 6.09 -14.73 -3.55
N SER A 66 7.06 -14.91 -2.64
CA SER A 66 7.06 -15.98 -1.63
C SER A 66 7.03 -15.48 -0.18
N PHE A 67 6.69 -14.21 0.05
CA PHE A 67 6.69 -13.65 1.41
C PHE A 67 5.71 -14.39 2.32
N SER A 68 6.14 -14.62 3.56
CA SER A 68 5.20 -15.00 4.62
C SER A 68 4.23 -13.83 4.87
N PHE A 69 3.07 -14.13 5.46
CA PHE A 69 2.11 -13.09 5.81
C PHE A 69 2.74 -12.03 6.73
N GLU A 70 3.50 -12.48 7.72
CA GLU A 70 4.15 -11.64 8.72
C GLU A 70 5.26 -10.77 8.10
N ASP A 71 6.03 -11.31 7.16
CA ASP A 71 7.04 -10.53 6.43
C ASP A 71 6.40 -9.48 5.51
N ALA A 72 5.33 -9.84 4.81
CA ALA A 72 4.57 -8.91 3.98
C ALA A 72 3.99 -7.76 4.80
N VAL A 73 3.34 -8.06 5.93
CA VAL A 73 2.83 -7.06 6.87
C VAL A 73 3.96 -6.13 7.32
N THR A 74 5.08 -6.69 7.77
CA THR A 74 6.23 -5.90 8.25
C THR A 74 6.83 -5.04 7.14
N ALA A 75 6.85 -5.54 5.91
CA ALA A 75 7.43 -4.83 4.78
C ALA A 75 6.66 -3.56 4.42
N VAL A 76 5.32 -3.58 4.53
CA VAL A 76 4.44 -2.54 3.96
C VAL A 76 3.66 -1.70 4.98
N ASP A 77 3.65 -2.06 6.28
CA ASP A 77 2.87 -1.35 7.32
C ASP A 77 3.21 0.16 7.37
N GLU A 78 4.50 0.49 7.48
CA GLU A 78 4.93 1.91 7.51
C GLU A 78 4.65 2.63 6.19
N VAL A 79 4.69 1.94 5.05
CA VAL A 79 4.40 2.54 3.75
C VAL A 79 2.90 2.85 3.61
N CYS A 80 2.05 1.94 4.05
CA CYS A 80 0.61 2.10 3.91
C CYS A 80 -0.01 3.04 4.96
N TYR A 81 0.62 3.20 6.12
CA TYR A 81 0.06 4.02 7.23
C TYR A 81 0.94 5.20 7.65
N GLY A 82 2.20 5.24 7.20
CA GLY A 82 3.11 6.34 7.48
C GLY A 82 2.82 7.60 6.66
N PRO A 83 3.59 8.67 6.91
CA PRO A 83 3.44 9.92 6.18
C PRO A 83 3.74 9.73 4.69
N ILE A 84 2.99 10.43 3.83
CA ILE A 84 3.32 10.55 2.42
C ILE A 84 4.68 11.24 2.28
N ASN A 85 5.51 10.69 1.40
CA ASN A 85 6.83 11.24 1.06
C ASN A 85 6.95 11.40 -0.46
N ILE A 86 8.10 11.91 -0.93
CA ILE A 86 8.30 12.20 -2.36
C ILE A 86 8.20 10.95 -3.25
N ASP A 87 8.55 9.77 -2.73
CA ASP A 87 8.51 8.53 -3.51
C ASP A 87 7.07 8.04 -3.70
N HIS A 88 6.20 8.19 -2.69
CA HIS A 88 4.76 8.01 -2.87
C HIS A 88 4.22 8.99 -3.92
N ALA A 89 4.61 10.26 -3.80
CA ALA A 89 4.09 11.31 -4.66
C ALA A 89 4.46 11.08 -6.15
N ARG A 90 5.64 10.52 -6.43
CA ARG A 90 6.02 10.12 -7.80
C ARG A 90 5.13 9.02 -8.38
N MET A 91 4.64 8.10 -7.56
CA MET A 91 3.70 7.07 -8.04
C MET A 91 2.39 7.70 -8.55
N LEU A 92 1.95 8.79 -7.94
CA LEU A 92 0.74 9.50 -8.39
C LEU A 92 0.90 10.08 -9.81
N GLU A 93 2.09 10.55 -10.19
CA GLU A 93 2.36 11.06 -11.55
C GLU A 93 2.57 9.91 -12.56
N ASP A 94 3.29 8.86 -12.16
CA ASP A 94 3.84 7.87 -13.09
C ASP A 94 2.95 6.64 -13.30
N GLU A 95 2.10 6.28 -12.34
CA GLU A 95 1.50 4.93 -12.25
C GLU A 95 -0.05 4.92 -12.33
N HIS A 96 -0.67 6.03 -12.74
CA HIS A 96 -2.13 6.14 -12.92
C HIS A 96 -2.97 5.71 -11.68
N CYS A 97 -2.47 5.98 -10.47
CA CYS A 97 -3.18 5.71 -9.23
C CYS A 97 -4.48 6.55 -9.15
N PHE A 98 -5.57 5.95 -8.64
CA PHE A 98 -6.87 6.63 -8.57
C PHE A 98 -7.69 6.35 -7.31
N ASP A 99 -7.23 5.46 -6.42
CA ASP A 99 -7.97 5.09 -5.20
C ASP A 99 -7.27 5.57 -3.91
N ASP A 100 -6.63 6.73 -4.02
CA ASP A 100 -5.91 7.38 -2.93
C ASP A 100 -6.84 8.17 -2.02
N ALA A 101 -6.47 8.27 -0.73
CA ALA A 101 -7.18 9.16 0.18
C ALA A 101 -7.04 10.62 -0.28
N PRO A 102 -8.10 11.46 -0.26
CA PRO A 102 -8.01 12.84 -0.74
C PRO A 102 -6.89 13.66 -0.09
N GLY A 103 -6.66 13.46 1.21
CA GLY A 103 -5.56 14.13 1.92
C GLY A 103 -4.16 13.67 1.50
N ASP A 104 -4.00 12.42 1.03
CA ASP A 104 -2.72 11.95 0.49
C ASP A 104 -2.45 12.59 -0.87
N VAL A 105 -3.48 12.75 -1.70
CA VAL A 105 -3.37 13.41 -3.02
C VAL A 105 -2.94 14.86 -2.86
N GLU A 106 -3.55 15.60 -1.93
CA GLU A 106 -3.16 16.98 -1.62
C GLU A 106 -1.70 17.08 -1.17
N GLU A 107 -1.26 16.16 -0.30
CA GLU A 107 0.11 16.16 0.19
C GLU A 107 1.12 15.77 -0.88
N ALA A 108 0.82 14.76 -1.70
CA ALA A 108 1.63 14.36 -2.83
C ALA A 108 1.85 15.52 -3.81
N GLN A 109 0.79 16.25 -4.16
CA GLN A 109 0.88 17.43 -5.03
C GLN A 109 1.74 18.54 -4.42
N ARG A 110 1.64 18.78 -3.11
CA ARG A 110 2.53 19.72 -2.40
C ARG A 110 3.99 19.31 -2.49
N LEU A 111 4.28 18.03 -2.23
CA LEU A 111 5.65 17.50 -2.28
C LEU A 111 6.25 17.58 -3.68
N LEU A 112 5.49 17.24 -4.72
CA LEU A 112 5.92 17.36 -6.11
C LEU A 112 6.28 18.81 -6.45
N ALA A 113 5.40 19.77 -6.12
CA ALA A 113 5.66 21.19 -6.39
C ALA A 113 6.91 21.75 -5.68
N MET A 114 7.30 21.18 -4.53
CA MET A 114 8.50 21.59 -3.77
C MET A 114 9.80 20.94 -4.29
N ASN A 115 9.70 19.90 -5.11
CA ASN A 115 10.84 19.11 -5.60
C ASN A 115 11.03 19.20 -7.13
N GLN A 116 10.36 20.16 -7.78
CA GLN A 116 10.52 20.52 -9.19
C GLN A 116 11.67 21.52 -9.42
#